data_AF-A0A4Y2QEA0-F1
#
_entry.id   AF-A0A4Y2QEA0-F1
#
_cell.length_a   1.000
_cell.length_b   1.000
_cell.length_c   1.000
_cell.angle_alpha   90.00
_cell.angle_beta   90.00
_cell.angle_gamma   90.00
#
_symmetry.space_group_name_H-M   'P 1'
#
loop_
_entity.id
_entity.type
_entity.pdbx_description
1 polymer ?
#
loop_
_entity_poly.entity_id
_entity_poly.type
_entity_poly.pdbx_seq_one_letter_code
_entity_poly.pdbx_strand_id
1 'polypeptide(L)'
;MVSVGRRYIDGIKNFCCLWKDNDLYFYYNIWFEDSTGRVIKPTAHPNLKHFPKKGIICGNFYKRLVQECFPAASYNHILCYEFFCVHLESTPVETIVDHSRKLCTQLWDFSGAYRTSLDLL
;
A
#
# COMPACT_ATOMS: atom_id res chain seq x y z
N MET A 1 -2.30 -1.65 15.24
CA MET A 1 -3.17 -2.15 14.14
C MET A 1 -2.49 -2.03 12.79
N VAL A 2 -2.18 -0.82 12.29
CA VAL A 2 -1.30 -0.66 11.10
C VAL A 2 0.08 -1.28 11.31
N SER A 3 0.62 -1.19 12.53
CA SER A 3 1.84 -1.89 12.95
C SER A 3 1.79 -3.42 12.82
N VAL A 4 0.59 -4.01 12.91
CA VAL A 4 0.36 -5.47 12.78
C VAL A 4 0.29 -5.84 11.29
N GLY A 5 -0.46 -5.08 10.48
CA GLY A 5 -0.42 -5.21 9.01
C GLY A 5 0.99 -5.12 8.43
N ARG A 6 1.80 -4.20 8.96
CA ARG A 6 3.22 -4.04 8.57
C ARG A 6 4.16 -5.14 9.07
N ARG A 7 3.72 -6.05 9.95
CA ARG A 7 4.46 -7.30 10.26
C ARG A 7 4.24 -8.35 9.17
N TYR A 8 3.06 -8.38 8.56
CA TYR A 8 2.75 -9.31 7.47
C TYR A 8 3.51 -8.96 6.17
N ILE A 9 3.88 -7.69 5.96
CA ILE A 9 4.75 -7.28 4.85
C ILE A 9 6.15 -7.90 4.96
N ASP A 10 6.66 -8.13 6.18
CA ASP A 10 7.99 -8.72 6.39
C ASP A 10 8.04 -10.21 5.95
N GLY A 11 6.88 -10.86 5.72
CA GLY A 11 6.79 -12.30 5.45
C GLY A 11 6.07 -12.70 4.15
N ILE A 12 5.32 -11.81 3.51
CA ILE A 12 4.54 -12.14 2.31
C ILE A 12 5.27 -11.57 1.10
N LYS A 13 5.43 -12.38 0.05
CA LYS A 13 5.96 -11.97 -1.28
C LYS A 13 5.21 -10.80 -1.92
N ASN A 14 4.06 -10.43 -1.35
CA ASN A 14 3.14 -9.42 -1.81
C ASN A 14 2.87 -8.44 -0.67
N PHE A 15 2.80 -7.15 -1.00
CA PHE A 15 2.54 -6.03 -0.11
C PHE A 15 1.07 -5.96 0.40
N CYS A 16 0.36 -7.09 0.36
CA CYS A 16 -1.06 -7.19 0.67
C CYS A 16 -1.28 -8.31 1.68
N CYS A 17 -2.09 -8.04 2.71
CA CYS A 17 -2.46 -9.02 3.71
C CYS A 17 -3.89 -8.80 4.20
N LEU A 18 -4.54 -9.92 4.52
CA LEU A 18 -5.83 -9.98 5.18
C LEU A 18 -5.65 -10.83 6.44
N TRP A 19 -6.05 -10.32 7.59
CA TRP A 19 -6.02 -11.09 8.84
C TRP A 19 -7.28 -10.83 9.66
N LYS A 20 -7.58 -11.76 10.55
CA LYS A 20 -8.67 -11.66 11.52
C LYS A 20 -8.07 -11.43 12.91
N ASP A 21 -8.65 -10.52 13.67
CA ASP A 21 -8.35 -10.33 15.10
C ASP A 21 -9.65 -10.06 15.85
N ASN A 22 -10.04 -11.01 16.70
CA ASN A 22 -11.37 -11.09 17.32
C ASN A 22 -12.49 -11.00 16.27
N ASP A 23 -13.46 -10.13 16.46
CA ASP A 23 -14.66 -9.99 15.61
C ASP A 23 -14.44 -9.08 14.39
N LEU A 24 -13.17 -8.81 14.04
CA LEU A 24 -12.80 -7.87 12.98
C LEU A 24 -11.85 -8.52 11.96
N TYR A 25 -12.12 -8.24 10.69
CA TYR A 25 -11.19 -8.46 9.60
C TYR A 25 -10.45 -7.18 9.26
N PHE A 26 -9.17 -7.34 8.97
CA PHE A 26 -8.26 -6.27 8.63
C PHE A 26 -7.64 -6.53 7.28
N TYR A 27 -7.85 -5.59 6.35
CA TYR A 27 -7.22 -5.62 5.05
C TYR A 27 -6.21 -4.49 4.94
N TYR A 28 -5.03 -4.83 4.45
CA TYR A 28 -3.93 -3.89 4.28
C TYR A 28 -3.25 -4.15 2.94
N ASN A 29 -2.99 -3.08 2.19
CA ASN A 29 -2.34 -3.14 0.90
C ASN A 29 -1.38 -1.96 0.71
N ILE A 30 -0.15 -2.23 0.27
CA ILE A 30 0.73 -1.25 -0.35
C ILE A 30 0.85 -1.57 -1.83
N TRP A 31 0.78 -0.55 -2.67
CA TRP A 31 1.08 -0.67 -4.09
C TRP A 31 1.87 0.53 -4.60
N PHE A 32 2.45 0.35 -5.77
CA PHE A 32 3.28 1.36 -6.43
C PHE A 32 2.65 1.72 -7.77
N GLU A 33 2.66 3.00 -8.09
CA GLU A 33 2.27 3.50 -9.41
C GLU A 33 3.38 4.33 -10.02
N ASP A 34 3.44 4.36 -11.35
CA ASP A 34 4.25 5.34 -12.06
C ASP A 34 3.54 6.71 -12.13
N SER A 35 4.23 7.72 -12.66
CA SER A 35 3.67 9.07 -12.85
C SER A 35 2.51 9.14 -13.86
N THR A 36 2.12 8.01 -14.48
CA THR A 36 0.94 7.89 -15.35
C THR A 36 -0.22 7.20 -14.65
N GLY A 37 -0.07 6.83 -13.38
CA GLY A 37 -1.08 6.13 -12.59
C GLY A 37 -1.20 4.64 -12.91
N ARG A 38 -0.20 4.04 -13.58
CA ARG A 38 -0.17 2.60 -13.85
C ARG A 38 0.47 1.87 -12.69
N VAL A 39 -0.16 0.78 -12.24
CA VAL A 39 0.39 -0.06 -11.17
C VAL A 39 1.65 -0.77 -11.66
N ILE A 40 2.76 -0.55 -10.96
CA ILE A 40 4.05 -1.18 -11.25
C ILE A 40 4.42 -2.20 -10.18
N LYS A 41 5.10 -3.28 -10.60
CA LYS A 41 5.54 -4.33 -9.69
C LYS A 41 6.98 -4.07 -9.24
N PRO A 42 7.29 -4.28 -7.95
CA PRO A 42 8.66 -4.25 -7.43
C PRO A 42 9.60 -5.14 -8.25
N THR A 43 10.80 -4.66 -8.55
CA THR A 43 11.84 -5.45 -9.23
C THR A 43 12.75 -6.18 -8.23
N ALA A 44 12.75 -5.75 -6.98
CA ALA A 44 13.49 -6.37 -5.88
C ALA A 44 12.62 -6.50 -4.61
N HIS A 45 13.02 -7.43 -3.74
CA HIS A 45 12.38 -7.61 -2.43
C HIS A 45 13.10 -6.73 -1.40
N PRO A 46 12.39 -5.83 -0.70
CA PRO A 46 13.04 -4.91 0.21
C PRO A 46 13.48 -5.59 1.50
N ASN A 47 14.67 -5.24 1.99
CA ASN A 47 15.13 -5.72 3.29
C ASN A 47 14.65 -4.80 4.42
N LEU A 48 13.53 -5.17 5.04
CA LEU A 48 12.87 -4.36 6.06
C LEU A 48 13.58 -4.34 7.43
N LYS A 49 14.67 -5.11 7.62
CA LYS A 49 15.37 -5.24 8.91
C LYS A 49 15.94 -3.93 9.45
N HIS A 50 16.33 -3.00 8.57
CA HIS A 50 16.96 -1.73 8.93
C HIS A 50 16.05 -0.52 8.72
N PHE A 51 14.76 -0.74 8.47
CA PHE A 51 13.85 0.37 8.22
C PHE A 51 13.60 1.18 9.50
N PRO A 52 13.42 2.52 9.38
CA PRO A 52 13.07 3.35 10.52
C PRO A 52 11.81 2.82 11.22
N LYS A 53 11.67 3.07 12.53
CA LYS A 53 10.56 2.56 13.35
C LYS A 53 9.22 2.78 12.63
N LYS A 54 8.46 1.68 12.52
CA LYS A 54 7.18 1.60 11.81
C LYS A 54 6.16 2.53 12.51
N GLY A 55 5.88 3.69 11.90
CA GLY A 55 4.96 4.72 12.43
C GLY A 55 4.10 5.36 11.33
N ILE A 56 2.98 5.98 11.73
CA ILE A 56 1.85 6.33 10.86
C ILE A 56 2.18 7.41 9.79
N ILE A 57 3.29 8.14 9.93
CA ILE A 57 3.68 9.19 8.97
C ILE A 57 5.21 9.23 8.81
N CYS A 58 5.82 8.12 8.43
CA CYS A 58 7.26 8.11 8.15
C CYS A 58 7.50 8.26 6.64
N GLY A 59 7.56 9.50 6.13
CA GLY A 59 7.94 9.75 4.74
C GLY A 59 9.26 9.06 4.32
N ASN A 60 10.19 8.90 5.28
CA ASN A 60 11.44 8.15 5.08
C ASN A 60 11.23 6.64 4.91
N PHE A 61 10.15 6.07 5.46
CA PHE A 61 9.82 4.65 5.30
C PHE A 61 9.45 4.36 3.84
N TYR A 62 8.47 5.07 3.29
CA TYR A 62 8.02 4.84 1.90
C TYR A 62 9.10 5.19 0.88
N LYS A 63 9.84 6.28 1.12
CA LYS A 63 10.98 6.63 0.24
C LYS A 63 12.02 5.50 0.19
N ARG A 64 12.39 4.94 1.35
CA ARG A 64 13.33 3.81 1.43
C ARG A 64 12.73 2.54 0.86
N LEU A 65 11.42 2.33 1.02
CA LEU A 65 10.70 1.20 0.44
C LEU A 65 10.77 1.23 -1.08
N VAL A 66 10.49 2.39 -1.69
CA VAL A 66 10.62 2.58 -3.15
C VAL A 66 12.06 2.34 -3.62
N GLN A 67 13.05 2.84 -2.88
CA GLN A 67 14.47 2.65 -3.22
C GLN A 67 14.88 1.18 -3.26
N GLU A 68 14.46 0.41 -2.24
CA GLU A 68 14.78 -1.01 -2.14
C GLU A 68 13.97 -1.87 -3.13
N CYS A 69 12.72 -1.48 -3.43
CA CYS A 69 11.88 -2.18 -4.40
C CYS A 69 12.28 -1.91 -5.86
N PHE A 70 12.90 -0.76 -6.16
CA PHE A 70 13.21 -0.29 -7.51
C PHE A 70 14.62 0.31 -7.66
N PRO A 71 15.70 -0.45 -7.35
CA PRO A 71 17.06 0.09 -7.25
C PRO A 71 17.64 0.68 -8.56
N ALA A 72 17.07 0.31 -9.72
CA ALA A 72 17.51 0.77 -11.04
C ALA A 72 16.63 1.88 -11.63
N ALA A 73 15.56 2.31 -10.95
CA ALA A 73 14.61 3.28 -11.46
C ALA A 73 14.91 4.71 -10.98
N SER A 74 14.50 5.71 -11.75
CA SER A 74 14.42 7.10 -11.27
C SER A 74 13.29 7.19 -10.24
N TYR A 75 13.66 7.16 -8.95
CA TYR A 75 12.73 7.09 -7.81
C TYR A 75 11.68 8.23 -7.78
N ASN A 76 11.95 9.35 -8.45
CA ASN A 76 11.09 10.54 -8.42
C ASN A 76 9.75 10.36 -9.14
N HIS A 77 9.60 9.29 -9.92
CA HIS A 77 8.37 9.02 -10.69
C HIS A 77 7.54 7.88 -10.10
N ILE A 78 7.95 7.30 -8.97
CA ILE A 78 7.26 6.18 -8.34
C ILE A 78 6.49 6.69 -7.12
N LEU A 79 5.18 6.57 -7.20
CA LEU A 79 4.27 6.87 -6.10
C LEU A 79 4.00 5.60 -5.31
N CYS A 80 4.10 5.68 -3.99
CA CYS A 80 3.85 4.56 -3.09
C CYS A 80 2.61 4.87 -2.26
N TYR A 81 1.61 3.99 -2.34
CA TYR A 81 0.35 4.16 -1.64
C TYR A 81 0.18 3.09 -0.57
N GLU A 82 -0.48 3.47 0.53
CA GLU A 82 -0.86 2.57 1.61
C GLU A 82 -2.36 2.68 1.81
N PHE A 83 -3.03 1.53 1.84
CA PHE A 83 -4.46 1.42 2.13
C PHE A 83 -4.67 0.43 3.27
N PHE A 84 -5.55 0.81 4.19
CA PHE A 84 -5.94 0.00 5.33
C PHE A 84 -7.43 0.18 5.57
N CYS A 85 -8.14 -0.93 5.71
CA CYS A 85 -9.56 -0.93 6.06
C CYS A 85 -9.89 -2.07 7.02
N VAL A 86 -11.04 -1.92 7.68
CA VAL A 86 -11.54 -2.83 8.71
C VAL A 86 -12.97 -3.21 8.36
N HIS A 87 -13.27 -4.50 8.46
CA HIS A 87 -14.61 -5.06 8.25
C HIS A 87 -15.02 -5.86 9.47
N LEU A 88 -16.34 -5.94 9.72
CA LEU A 88 -16.89 -6.82 10.74
C LEU A 88 -16.75 -8.28 10.32
N GLU A 89 -16.64 -9.20 11.29
CA GLU A 89 -16.53 -10.65 11.06
C GLU A 89 -17.64 -11.21 10.15
N SER A 90 -18.84 -10.63 10.18
CA SER A 90 -19.95 -11.05 9.34
C SER A 90 -19.72 -10.85 7.83
N THR A 91 -18.65 -10.16 7.44
CA THR A 91 -18.35 -9.86 6.04
C THR A 91 -17.55 -11.00 5.40
N PRO A 92 -18.01 -11.61 4.29
CA PRO A 92 -17.25 -12.62 3.58
C PRO A 92 -15.92 -12.08 3.05
N VAL A 93 -14.88 -12.91 3.10
CA VAL A 93 -13.51 -12.55 2.67
C VAL A 93 -13.46 -12.06 1.22
N GLU A 94 -14.20 -12.70 0.32
CA GLU A 94 -14.27 -12.31 -1.09
C GLU A 94 -14.85 -10.90 -1.25
N THR A 95 -15.89 -10.57 -0.47
CA THR A 95 -16.49 -9.24 -0.42
C THR A 95 -15.50 -8.21 0.13
N ILE A 96 -14.73 -8.55 1.17
CA ILE A 96 -13.69 -7.67 1.73
C ILE A 96 -12.66 -7.31 0.66
N VAL A 97 -12.15 -8.30 -0.08
CA VAL A 97 -11.13 -8.11 -1.11
C VAL A 97 -11.68 -7.29 -2.29
N ASP A 98 -12.87 -7.61 -2.78
CA ASP A 98 -13.49 -6.89 -3.90
C ASP A 98 -13.83 -5.44 -3.52
N HIS A 99 -14.42 -5.24 -2.34
CA HIS A 99 -14.73 -3.92 -1.81
C HIS A 99 -13.46 -3.08 -1.64
N SER A 100 -12.40 -3.65 -1.07
CA SER A 100 -11.13 -2.94 -0.88
C SER A 100 -10.48 -2.54 -2.19
N ARG A 101 -10.56 -3.40 -3.22
CA ARG A 101 -10.07 -3.07 -4.57
C ARG A 101 -10.83 -1.89 -5.18
N LYS A 102 -12.17 -1.90 -5.08
CA LYS A 102 -13.01 -0.80 -5.56
C LYS A 102 -12.67 0.52 -4.87
N LEU A 103 -12.54 0.50 -3.55
CA LEU A 103 -12.14 1.67 -2.77
C LEU A 103 -10.77 2.20 -3.21
N CYS A 104 -9.78 1.33 -3.40
CA CYS A 104 -8.45 1.75 -3.87
C CYS A 104 -8.51 2.45 -5.24
N THR A 105 -9.35 1.98 -6.16
CA THR A 105 -9.54 2.60 -7.48
C THR A 105 -10.24 3.96 -7.38
N GLN A 106 -11.18 4.11 -6.45
CA GLN A 106 -12.00 5.31 -6.30
C GLN A 106 -11.40 6.36 -5.36
N LEU A 107 -10.32 6.05 -4.63
CA LEU A 107 -9.66 6.98 -3.70
C LEU A 107 -9.38 8.35 -4.35
N TRP A 108 -9.03 8.36 -5.63
CA TRP A 108 -8.74 9.57 -6.39
C TRP A 108 -9.99 10.44 -6.59
N ASP A 109 -11.12 9.82 -6.92
CA ASP A 109 -12.40 10.51 -7.09
C ASP A 109 -12.83 11.25 -5.81
N PHE A 110 -12.46 10.72 -4.64
CA PHE A 110 -12.79 11.30 -3.34
C PHE A 110 -11.76 12.29 -2.80
N SER A 111 -10.49 12.12 -3.15
CA SER A 111 -9.41 12.95 -2.59
C SER A 111 -9.38 14.36 -3.18
N GLY A 112 -9.97 14.56 -4.36
CA GLY A 112 -9.79 15.79 -5.16
C GLY A 112 -8.33 16.04 -5.55
N ALA A 113 -7.43 15.09 -5.28
CA ALA A 113 -6.02 15.18 -5.56
C ALA A 113 -5.74 14.70 -6.98
N TYR A 114 -4.96 15.50 -7.69
CA TYR A 114 -4.41 15.22 -9.00
C TYR A 114 -3.63 13.90 -8.95
N ARG A 115 -4.02 12.95 -9.80
CA ARG A 115 -3.44 11.61 -9.86
C ARG A 115 -2.05 11.64 -10.50
N THR A 116 -1.81 12.64 -11.33
CA THR A 116 -0.57 12.88 -12.06
C THR A 116 -0.30 14.38 -12.21
N SER A 117 0.94 14.77 -12.50
CA SER A 117 1.24 16.17 -12.86
C SER A 117 0.57 16.63 -14.16
N LEU A 118 0.04 15.69 -14.96
CA LEU A 118 -0.78 15.97 -16.13
C LEU A 118 -2.19 16.47 -15.76
N ASP A 119 -2.70 16.15 -14.58
CA ASP A 119 -4.02 16.65 -14.14
C ASP A 119 -3.96 18.12 -13.66
N LEU A 120 -2.77 18.71 -13.61
CA LEU A 120 -2.51 20.12 -13.28
C LEU A 120 -2.32 21.01 -14.52
N LEU A 121 -2.35 20.44 -15.73
CA LEU A 121 -2.25 21.13 -17.02
C LEU A 121 -3.62 21.29 -17.66
#